data_AF-A0A8J9SWD6-F1
#
_entry.id   AF-A0A8J9SWD6-F1
#
_cell.length_a   1.000
_cell.length_b   1.000
_cell.length_c   1.000
_cell.angle_alpha   90.00
_cell.angle_beta   90.00
_cell.angle_gamma   90.00
#
_symmetry.space_group_name_H-M   'P 1'
#
loop_
_entity.id
_entity.type
_entity.pdbx_description
1 polymer ?
#
loop_
_entity_poly.entity_id
_entity_poly.type
_entity_poly.pdbx_seq_one_letter_code
_entity_poly.pdbx_strand_id
1 'polypeptide(L)' 'SQFTVKSMATTMNLSERLASREMVHPGELDYALETRARMHRAGAPYSPVYPTVGRLFPGTYYLNGIDALFRRTYSR' A
#
# COMPACT_ATOMS: atom_id res chain seq x y z
N SER A 1 -6.84 -14.22 28.91
CA SER A 1 -5.82 -13.25 28.45
C SER A 1 -6.21 -11.89 28.98
N GLN A 2 -5.42 -11.29 29.88
CA GLN A 2 -5.76 -9.99 30.47
C GLN A 2 -5.27 -8.89 29.52
N PHE A 3 -6.20 -8.09 29.00
CA PHE A 3 -5.90 -6.99 28.09
C PHE A 3 -5.12 -5.91 28.85
N THR A 4 -3.89 -5.64 28.43
CA THR A 4 -3.00 -4.65 29.07
C THR A 4 -2.40 -3.72 28.03
N VAL A 5 -2.08 -2.48 28.42
CA VAL A 5 -1.38 -1.51 27.55
C VAL A 5 -0.06 -2.10 27.03
N LYS A 6 0.65 -2.86 27.86
CA LYS A 6 1.87 -3.59 27.44
C LYS A 6 1.58 -4.56 26.29
N SER A 7 0.55 -5.40 26.42
CA SER A 7 0.16 -6.34 25.36
C SER A 7 -0.25 -5.64 24.06
N MET A 8 -0.91 -4.48 24.15
CA MET A 8 -1.25 -3.65 22.99
C MET A 8 0.01 -3.11 22.31
N ALA A 9 0.94 -2.55 23.09
CA ALA A 9 2.18 -1.97 22.57
C ALA A 9 3.04 -3.04 21.88
N THR A 10 3.18 -4.21 22.49
CA THR A 10 3.90 -5.35 21.91
C THR A 10 3.24 -5.84 20.62
N THR A 11 1.90 -6.01 20.62
CA THR A 11 1.16 -6.46 19.43
C THR A 11 1.24 -5.45 18.29
N MET A 12 1.21 -4.16 18.59
CA MET A 12 1.29 -3.09 17.59
C MET A 12 2.66 -3.04 16.90
N ASN A 13 3.72 -3.37 17.64
CA ASN A 13 5.10 -3.40 17.19
C ASN A 13 5.51 -2.14 16.38
N LEU A 14 5.17 -0.97 16.93
CA LEU A 14 5.20 0.28 16.18
C LEU A 14 6.62 0.68 15.75
N SER A 15 7.58 0.62 16.67
CA SER A 15 8.96 1.06 16.41
C SER A 15 9.62 0.23 15.31
N GLU A 16 9.45 -1.09 15.32
CA GLU A 16 10.01 -1.96 14.28
C GLU A 16 9.35 -1.71 12.92
N ARG A 17 8.02 -1.54 12.88
CA ARG A 17 7.29 -1.20 11.64
C ARG A 17 7.73 0.14 11.04
N LEU A 18 8.04 1.13 11.88
CA LEU A 18 8.52 2.43 11.42
C LEU A 18 9.95 2.34 10.90
N ALA A 19 10.80 1.53 11.54
CA ALA A 19 12.19 1.29 11.15
C ALA A 19 12.31 0.46 9.87
N SER A 20 11.35 -0.42 9.59
CA SER A 20 11.33 -1.26 8.37
C SER A 20 10.79 -0.54 7.12
N ARG A 21 10.48 0.75 7.21
CA ARG A 21 10.02 1.53 6.05
C ARG A 21 11.16 1.78 5.08
N GLU A 22 10.83 1.76 3.79
CA GLU A 22 11.73 2.21 2.73
C GLU A 22 11.68 3.74 2.62
N MET A 23 12.85 4.39 2.66
CA MET A 23 12.98 5.80 2.30
C MET A 23 13.19 5.90 0.78
N VAL A 24 12.47 6.80 0.14
CA VAL A 24 12.54 7.02 -1.32
C VAL A 24 13.11 8.40 -1.63
N HIS A 25 13.66 8.55 -2.82
CA HIS A 25 14.10 9.85 -3.32
C HIS A 25 12.87 10.76 -3.57
N PRO A 26 12.96 12.09 -3.34
CA PRO A 26 11.83 13.00 -3.58
C PRO A 26 11.21 12.91 -4.98
N GLY A 27 12.04 12.78 -6.03
CA GLY A 27 11.53 12.61 -7.40
C GLY A 27 10.72 11.33 -7.61
N GLU A 28 10.93 10.29 -6.79
CA GLU A 28 10.09 9.10 -6.81
C GLU A 28 8.72 9.36 -6.18
N LEU A 29 8.67 10.17 -5.12
CA LEU A 29 7.41 10.64 -4.55
C LEU A 29 6.60 11.45 -5.57
N ASP A 30 7.25 12.35 -6.32
CA ASP A 30 6.59 13.12 -7.39
C ASP A 30 5.99 12.19 -8.45
N TYR A 31 6.76 11.20 -8.91
CA TYR A 31 6.31 10.19 -9.86
C TYR A 31 5.12 9.36 -9.32
N ALA A 32 5.15 9.00 -8.04
CA ALA A 32 4.06 8.29 -7.38
C ALA A 32 2.77 9.14 -7.33
N LEU A 33 2.90 10.43 -7.00
CA LEU A 33 1.78 11.37 -6.93
C LEU A 33 1.17 11.62 -8.32
N GLU A 34 1.99 11.82 -9.34
CA GLU A 34 1.54 11.96 -10.72
C GLU A 34 0.84 10.69 -11.22
N THR A 35 1.42 9.52 -10.95
CA THR A 35 0.81 8.23 -11.29
C THR A 35 -0.55 8.07 -10.63
N ARG A 36 -0.68 8.42 -9.34
CA ARG A 36 -1.97 8.41 -8.64
C ARG A 36 -2.98 9.33 -9.31
N ALA A 37 -2.60 10.56 -9.66
CA ALA A 37 -3.48 11.51 -10.32
C ALA A 37 -3.94 11.00 -11.70
N ARG A 38 -3.05 10.38 -12.48
CA ARG A 38 -3.36 9.76 -13.76
C ARG A 38 -4.35 8.61 -13.60
N MET A 39 -4.09 7.67 -12.69
CA MET A 39 -4.96 6.52 -12.45
C MET A 39 -6.36 6.93 -11.95
N HIS A 40 -6.45 7.98 -11.13
CA HIS A 40 -7.73 8.53 -10.69
C HIS A 40 -8.59 9.06 -11.86
N ARG A 41 -7.96 9.60 -12.92
CA ARG A 41 -8.66 10.16 -14.10
C ARG A 41 -8.85 9.16 -15.24
N ALA A 42 -8.13 8.04 -15.25
CA ALA A 42 -8.10 7.09 -16.36
C ALA A 42 -9.45 6.39 -16.62
N GLY A 43 -10.42 6.50 -15.70
CA GLY A 43 -11.68 5.76 -15.78
C GLY A 43 -11.47 4.27 -15.52
N ALA A 44 -12.50 3.47 -15.75
CA ALA A 44 -12.41 2.00 -15.69
C ALA A 44 -12.58 1.41 -17.10
N PRO A 45 -11.95 0.27 -17.42
CA PRO A 45 -11.11 -0.59 -16.56
C PRO A 45 -9.65 -0.14 -16.47
N TYR A 46 -8.95 -0.45 -15.37
CA TYR A 46 -7.49 -0.29 -15.29
C TYR A 46 -6.82 -1.24 -14.29
N SER A 47 -5.52 -1.47 -14.49
CA SER A 47 -4.62 -2.13 -13.53
C SER A 47 -3.60 -1.11 -12.99
N PRO A 48 -3.23 -1.16 -11.69
CA PRO A 48 -2.23 -0.25 -11.14
C PRO A 48 -0.89 -0.38 -11.85
N VAL A 49 -0.31 0.76 -12.23
CA VAL A 49 0.96 0.81 -13.00
C VAL A 49 2.17 1.24 -12.17
N TYR A 50 1.97 1.60 -10.90
CA TYR A 50 3.07 1.96 -10.01
C TYR A 50 3.78 0.70 -9.52
N PRO A 51 5.13 0.60 -9.61
CA PRO A 51 5.85 -0.60 -9.20
C PRO A 51 5.73 -0.87 -7.69
N THR A 52 5.19 -2.03 -7.33
CA THR A 52 5.02 -2.48 -5.93
C THR A 52 5.79 -3.76 -5.60
N VAL A 53 6.39 -4.42 -6.60
CA VAL A 53 7.13 -5.69 -6.44
C VAL A 53 8.28 -5.51 -5.45
N GLY A 54 8.30 -6.32 -4.39
CA GLY A 54 9.34 -6.30 -3.37
C GLY A 54 9.26 -5.16 -2.35
N ARG A 55 8.28 -4.26 -2.46
CA ARG A 55 8.15 -3.06 -1.61
C ARG A 55 7.11 -3.19 -0.50
N LEU A 56 6.13 -4.06 -0.72
CA LEU A 56 5.08 -4.31 0.26
C LEU A 56 5.55 -5.33 1.30
N PHE A 57 5.15 -5.13 2.56
CA PHE A 57 5.45 -6.10 3.61
C PHE A 57 4.76 -7.44 3.32
N PRO A 58 5.35 -8.59 3.71
CA PRO A 58 4.74 -9.89 3.51
C PRO A 58 3.31 -9.95 4.05
N GLY A 59 2.40 -10.42 3.21
CA GLY A 59 0.99 -10.51 3.58
C GLY A 59 0.21 -9.19 3.51
N THR A 60 0.74 -8.16 2.84
CA THR A 60 0.01 -6.92 2.55
C THR A 60 -0.95 -7.15 1.40
N TYR A 61 -2.23 -6.83 1.60
CA TYR A 61 -3.18 -6.83 0.49
C TYR A 61 -2.91 -5.65 -0.46
N TYR A 62 -3.03 -5.87 -1.77
CA TYR A 62 -2.84 -4.85 -2.79
C TYR A 62 -3.86 -4.96 -3.93
N LEU A 63 -4.09 -3.85 -4.62
CA LEU A 63 -5.05 -3.75 -5.73
C LEU A 63 -4.46 -4.42 -6.98
N ASN A 64 -5.20 -5.36 -7.59
CA ASN A 64 -4.83 -5.96 -8.88
C ASN A 64 -5.41 -5.17 -10.06
N GLY A 65 -6.65 -4.70 -9.90
CA GLY A 65 -7.34 -3.99 -10.97
C GLY A 65 -8.74 -3.56 -10.60
N ILE A 66 -9.28 -2.73 -11.48
CA ILE A 66 -10.66 -2.25 -11.47
C ILE A 66 -11.25 -2.61 -12.83
N ASP A 67 -12.36 -3.34 -12.82
CA ASP A 67 -13.04 -3.72 -14.07
C ASP A 67 -13.99 -2.64 -14.59
N ALA A 68 -14.59 -2.87 -15.76
CA ALA A 68 -15.47 -1.90 -16.42
C ALA A 68 -16.74 -1.53 -15.60
N LEU A 69 -17.09 -2.33 -14.58
CA LEU A 69 -18.19 -2.05 -13.65
C LEU A 69 -17.69 -1.44 -12.34
N PHE A 70 -16.46 -0.94 -12.32
CA PHE A 70 -15.79 -0.35 -11.16
C PHE A 70 -15.57 -1.31 -9.98
N ARG A 71 -15.65 -2.63 -10.22
CA ARG A 71 -15.39 -3.64 -9.18
C ARG A 71 -13.89 -3.80 -9.01
N ARG A 72 -13.43 -3.84 -7.76
CA ARG A 72 -12.01 -3.91 -7.39
C ARG A 72 -11.63 -5.33 -7.00
N THR A 73 -10.51 -5.80 -7.52
CA THR A 73 -9.93 -7.10 -7.14
C THR A 73 -8.62 -6.89 -6.40
N TYR A 74 -8.40 -7.68 -5.35
CA TYR A 74 -7.23 -7.57 -4.48
C TYR A 74 -6.54 -8.93 -4.34
N SER A 75 -5.22 -8.90 -4.25
CA SER A 75 -4.37 -10.05 -3.91
C SER A 75 -3.61 -9.80 -2.62
N ARG A 76 -2.92 -10.82 -2.13
CA ARG A 76 -2.04 -10.77 -0.95
C ARG A 76 -0.73 -11.49 -1.26
#